data_AF-A0ABD0QS53-F1
#
_entry.id   AF-A0ABD0QS53-F1
#
_cell.length_a   1.000
_cell.length_b   1.000
_cell.length_c   1.000
_cell.angle_alpha   90.00
_cell.angle_beta   90.00
_cell.angle_gamma   90.00
#
_symmetry.space_group_name_H-M   'P 1'
#
loop_
_entity.id
_entity.type
_entity.pdbx_description
1 polymer ?
#
loop_
_entity_poly.entity_id
_entity_poly.type
_entity_poly.pdbx_seq_one_letter_code
_entity_poly.pdbx_strand_id
1 'polypeptide(L)'
;MRCLAARVHYKTLIVICALLSLLTVVLWNKCTSEKALRFLPRHPQPPPSPKIDSHPQQPQPPEPPPVVGGVRYEEIDCLINDDATIKGRREGSEVYLPFSWMEKYFEVYGKVVQYDGYDRFEFSHSYSKVYAQREPYHPNGVFMSFEGYNVEVRDRVKCISGVE
;
A
#
# COMPACT_ATOMS: atom_id res chain seq x y z
N MET A 1 -10.92 47.01 11.03
CA MET A 1 -11.48 45.67 11.27
C MET A 1 -12.77 45.81 12.07
N ARG A 2 -13.94 45.68 11.44
CA ARG A 2 -15.24 45.73 12.12
C ARG A 2 -15.75 44.30 12.26
N CYS A 3 -15.69 43.75 13.47
CA CYS A 3 -16.26 42.45 13.81
C CYS A 3 -17.79 42.54 13.71
N LEU A 4 -18.36 42.00 12.64
CA LEU A 4 -19.78 41.69 12.55
C LEU A 4 -20.05 40.49 13.48
N ALA A 5 -20.35 40.77 14.75
CA ALA A 5 -20.92 39.78 15.64
C ALA A 5 -22.38 39.53 15.21
N ALA A 6 -22.57 38.64 14.24
CA ALA A 6 -23.89 38.17 13.85
C ALA A 6 -24.50 37.44 15.05
N ARG A 7 -25.58 37.99 15.62
CA ARG A 7 -26.40 37.28 16.59
C ARG A 7 -27.17 36.19 15.83
N VAL A 8 -26.54 35.04 15.63
CA VAL A 8 -27.16 33.90 14.97
C VAL A 8 -28.19 33.31 15.92
N HIS A 9 -29.46 33.38 15.54
CA HIS A 9 -30.55 32.81 16.33
C HIS A 9 -30.42 31.27 16.32
N TYR A 10 -30.65 30.61 17.47
CA TYR A 10 -30.48 29.15 17.59
C TYR A 10 -31.29 28.37 16.55
N LYS A 11 -32.47 28.88 16.16
CA LYS A 11 -33.28 28.33 15.07
C LYS A 11 -32.54 28.32 13.72
N THR A 12 -31.80 29.37 13.40
CA THR A 12 -30.99 29.46 12.18
C THR A 12 -29.82 28.47 12.22
N LEU A 13 -29.21 28.30 13.40
CA LEU A 13 -28.13 27.34 13.60
C LEU A 13 -28.62 25.89 13.43
N ILE A 14 -29.80 25.55 13.96
CA ILE A 14 -30.44 24.24 13.76
C ILE A 14 -30.68 23.95 12.27
N VAL A 15 -31.19 24.93 11.51
CA VAL A 15 -31.43 24.77 10.07
C VAL A 15 -30.12 24.56 9.31
N ILE A 16 -29.07 25.32 9.62
CA ILE A 16 -27.76 25.15 8.98
C ILE A 16 -27.18 23.76 9.30
N CYS A 17 -27.23 23.32 10.56
CA CYS A 17 -26.78 21.99 10.95
C CYS A 17 -27.55 20.88 10.23
N ALA A 18 -28.88 21.01 10.08
CA ALA A 18 -29.71 20.05 9.35
C ALA A 18 -29.34 20.00 7.85
N LEU A 19 -29.09 21.15 7.22
CA LEU A 19 -28.68 21.21 5.81
C LEU A 19 -27.29 20.60 5.58
N LEU A 20 -26.34 20.88 6.45
CA LEU A 20 -24.99 20.31 6.37
C LEU A 20 -25.00 18.80 6.56
N SER A 21 -25.78 18.30 7.52
CA SER A 21 -25.93 16.86 7.74
C SER A 21 -26.68 16.15 6.60
N LEU A 22 -27.67 16.80 5.98
CA LEU A 22 -28.29 16.27 4.77
C LEU A 22 -27.30 16.20 3.60
N LEU A 23 -26.49 17.25 3.41
CA LEU A 23 -25.46 17.30 2.37
C LEU A 23 -24.43 16.18 2.55
N THR A 24 -23.96 15.93 3.77
CA THR A 24 -23.00 14.85 4.04
C THR A 24 -23.61 13.48 3.74
N VAL A 25 -24.87 13.23 4.10
CA VAL A 25 -25.56 11.96 3.78
C VAL A 25 -25.72 11.76 2.27
N VAL A 26 -26.08 12.81 1.52
CA VAL A 26 -26.21 12.74 0.05
C VAL A 26 -24.86 12.45 -0.61
N LEU A 27 -23.79 13.08 -0.15
CA LEU A 27 -22.43 12.84 -0.65
C LEU A 27 -21.95 11.41 -0.33
N TRP A 28 -22.30 10.89 0.85
CA TRP A 28 -21.99 9.51 1.23
C TRP A 28 -22.68 8.50 0.32
N ASN A 29 -23.98 8.71 0.02
CA ASN A 29 -24.74 7.83 -0.87
C ASN A 29 -24.21 7.86 -2.32
N LYS A 30 -23.73 9.00 -2.81
CA LYS A 30 -23.09 9.10 -4.13
C LYS A 30 -21.75 8.35 -4.21
N CYS A 31 -20.90 8.43 -3.17
CA CYS A 31 -19.64 7.70 -3.13
C CYS A 31 -19.80 6.18 -2.96
N THR A 32 -20.91 5.71 -2.34
CA THR A 32 -21.19 4.28 -2.18
C THR A 32 -21.65 3.63 -3.49
N SER A 33 -22.38 4.36 -4.34
CA SER A 33 -22.93 3.84 -5.60
C SER A 33 -21.85 3.56 -6.65
N GLU A 34 -20.82 4.42 -6.73
CA GLU A 34 -19.64 4.24 -7.60
C GLU A 34 -18.81 2.99 -7.21
N LYS A 35 -18.72 2.68 -5.91
CA LYS A 35 -18.01 1.50 -5.43
C LYS A 35 -18.79 0.22 -5.69
N ALA A 36 -20.12 0.23 -5.54
CA ALA A 36 -20.96 -0.96 -5.73
C ALA A 36 -20.91 -1.53 -7.16
N LEU A 37 -20.70 -0.69 -8.19
CA LEU A 37 -20.59 -1.12 -9.59
C LEU A 37 -19.26 -1.81 -9.93
N ARG A 38 -18.22 -1.63 -9.10
CA ARG A 38 -16.90 -2.29 -9.30
C ARG A 38 -16.78 -3.66 -8.63
N PHE A 39 -17.76 -4.06 -7.81
CA PHE A 39 -17.74 -5.29 -7.03
C PHE A 39 -18.69 -6.38 -7.54
N LEU A 40 -19.11 -6.33 -8.82
CA LEU A 40 -19.79 -7.48 -9.42
C LEU A 40 -18.77 -8.62 -9.65
N PRO A 41 -18.94 -9.79 -9.01
CA PRO A 41 -18.06 -10.94 -9.23
C PRO A 41 -18.26 -11.44 -10.67
N ARG A 42 -17.17 -11.51 -11.44
CA ARG A 42 -17.17 -12.16 -12.75
C ARG A 42 -17.46 -13.65 -12.54
N HIS A 43 -18.59 -14.11 -13.06
CA HIS A 43 -18.99 -15.52 -13.03
C HIS A 43 -17.91 -16.41 -13.68
N PRO A 44 -17.49 -17.53 -13.06
CA PRO A 44 -16.58 -18.48 -13.69
C PRO A 44 -17.32 -19.23 -14.81
N GLN A 45 -16.78 -19.21 -16.03
CA GLN A 45 -17.25 -20.08 -17.11
C GLN A 45 -16.73 -21.52 -16.89
N PRO A 46 -17.55 -22.56 -17.12
CA PRO A 46 -17.12 -23.95 -17.02
C PRO A 46 -16.22 -24.36 -18.22
N PRO A 47 -15.29 -25.31 -18.03
CA PRO A 47 -14.40 -25.77 -19.09
C PRO A 47 -15.15 -26.61 -20.13
N PRO A 48 -14.85 -26.49 -21.44
CA PRO A 48 -15.42 -27.37 -22.46
C PRO A 48 -14.75 -28.76 -22.48
N SER A 49 -15.59 -29.79 -22.59
CA SER A 49 -15.22 -31.21 -22.69
C SER A 49 -14.51 -31.57 -24.02
N PRO A 50 -13.71 -32.65 -24.07
CA PRO A 50 -12.89 -32.97 -25.24
C PRO A 50 -13.69 -33.75 -26.30
N LYS A 51 -13.56 -33.35 -27.57
CA LYS A 51 -13.92 -34.19 -28.72
C LYS A 51 -12.63 -34.72 -29.35
N ILE A 52 -12.55 -36.04 -29.43
CA ILE A 52 -11.51 -36.81 -30.11
C ILE A 52 -11.93 -36.92 -31.56
N ASP A 53 -11.09 -36.46 -32.49
CA ASP A 53 -11.07 -36.95 -33.86
C ASP A 53 -9.62 -37.02 -34.34
N SER A 54 -9.26 -38.22 -34.81
CA SER A 54 -7.93 -38.68 -35.18
C SER A 54 -7.71 -38.58 -36.69
N HIS A 55 -6.62 -37.92 -37.14
CA HIS A 55 -5.57 -38.45 -38.03
C HIS A 55 -4.55 -37.35 -38.46
N PRO A 56 -3.29 -37.69 -38.79
CA PRO A 56 -2.12 -36.82 -38.59
C PRO A 56 -1.54 -36.21 -39.87
N GLN A 57 -1.04 -34.96 -39.81
CA GLN A 57 0.01 -34.46 -40.70
C GLN A 57 0.81 -33.33 -40.01
N GLN A 58 2.13 -33.50 -39.93
CA GLN A 58 3.12 -32.63 -39.23
C GLN A 58 3.77 -31.62 -40.23
N PRO A 59 4.54 -30.61 -39.79
CA PRO A 59 4.07 -29.22 -39.65
C PRO A 59 4.90 -28.18 -40.45
N GLN A 60 4.27 -27.08 -40.88
CA GLN A 60 4.93 -25.78 -41.11
C GLN A 60 4.44 -24.81 -40.03
N PRO A 61 5.30 -24.01 -39.37
CA PRO A 61 4.85 -23.09 -38.32
C PRO A 61 4.01 -21.95 -38.92
N PRO A 62 2.73 -21.79 -38.56
CA PRO A 62 1.97 -20.60 -38.88
C PRO A 62 2.36 -19.49 -37.89
N GLU A 63 2.58 -18.31 -38.44
CA GLU A 63 2.78 -17.05 -37.71
C GLU A 63 1.69 -16.85 -36.64
N PRO A 64 2.04 -16.43 -35.40
CA PRO A 64 1.06 -16.33 -34.34
C PRO A 64 0.00 -15.26 -34.67
N PRO A 65 -1.30 -15.55 -34.45
CA PRO A 65 -2.37 -14.59 -34.69
C PRO A 65 -2.21 -13.34 -33.79
N PRO A 66 -2.72 -12.17 -34.24
CA PRO A 66 -2.59 -10.94 -33.47
C PRO A 66 -3.33 -11.09 -32.14
N VAL A 67 -2.59 -10.93 -31.04
CA VAL A 67 -3.13 -10.93 -29.68
C VAL A 67 -4.03 -9.70 -29.53
N VAL A 68 -5.33 -9.91 -29.66
CA VAL A 68 -6.38 -8.91 -29.41
C VAL A 68 -6.44 -8.63 -27.90
N GLY A 69 -5.97 -7.44 -27.50
CA GLY A 69 -6.53 -6.68 -26.38
C GLY A 69 -6.19 -7.10 -24.94
N GLY A 70 -5.01 -7.67 -24.68
CA GLY A 70 -4.50 -7.77 -23.30
C GLY A 70 -3.93 -6.43 -22.83
N VAL A 71 -4.24 -6.01 -21.60
CA VAL A 71 -3.58 -4.84 -20.99
C VAL A 71 -2.09 -5.15 -20.93
N ARG A 72 -1.28 -4.38 -21.69
CA ARG A 72 0.16 -4.62 -21.78
C ARG A 72 0.83 -3.99 -20.58
N TYR A 73 1.69 -4.76 -19.93
CA TYR A 73 2.63 -4.25 -18.95
C TYR A 73 3.81 -3.61 -19.71
N GLU A 74 3.89 -2.28 -19.68
CA GLU A 74 4.87 -1.51 -20.46
C GLU A 74 5.73 -0.62 -19.56
N GLU A 75 6.95 -0.31 -20.03
CA GLU A 75 7.80 0.69 -19.38
C GLU A 75 7.30 2.11 -19.72
N ILE A 76 7.28 2.99 -18.72
CA ILE A 76 6.89 4.40 -18.87
C ILE A 76 7.89 5.29 -18.13
N ASP A 77 8.17 6.46 -18.69
CA ASP A 77 8.96 7.50 -18.03
C ASP A 77 8.09 8.25 -17.01
N CYS A 78 8.57 8.34 -15.76
CA CYS A 78 7.91 9.07 -14.68
C CYS A 78 8.77 10.28 -14.30
N LEU A 79 8.30 11.48 -14.65
CA LEU A 79 8.94 12.74 -14.26
C LEU A 79 8.54 13.09 -12.82
N ILE A 80 9.53 13.16 -11.93
CA ILE A 80 9.34 13.45 -10.52
C ILE A 80 9.65 14.93 -10.27
N ASN A 81 8.63 15.70 -9.90
CA ASN A 81 8.70 17.13 -9.59
C ASN A 81 9.40 18.00 -10.65
N ASP A 82 9.30 17.61 -11.93
CA ASP A 82 9.99 18.27 -13.05
C ASP A 82 11.54 18.27 -12.98
N ASP A 83 12.13 17.45 -12.09
CA ASP A 83 13.58 17.43 -11.85
C ASP A 83 14.25 16.17 -12.41
N ALA A 84 13.72 14.98 -12.08
CA ALA A 84 14.34 13.70 -12.42
C ALA A 84 13.34 12.75 -13.06
N THR A 85 13.80 12.03 -14.10
CA THR A 85 13.01 10.98 -14.76
C THR A 85 13.43 9.61 -14.28
N ILE A 86 12.48 8.83 -13.77
CA ILE A 86 12.69 7.43 -13.37
C ILE A 86 11.90 6.48 -14.27
N LYS A 87 12.31 5.20 -14.29
CA LYS A 87 11.62 4.15 -15.04
C LYS A 87 10.52 3.51 -14.20
N GLY A 88 9.27 3.79 -14.55
CA GLY A 88 8.08 3.15 -14.00
C GLY A 88 7.58 2.01 -14.89
N ARG A 89 6.42 1.50 -14.51
CA ARG A 89 5.68 0.47 -15.27
C ARG A 89 4.21 0.85 -15.33
N ARG A 90 3.56 0.59 -16.46
CA ARG A 90 2.14 0.91 -16.66
C ARG A 90 1.39 -0.33 -17.08
N GLU A 91 0.21 -0.51 -16.49
CA GLU A 91 -0.74 -1.54 -16.87
C GLU A 91 -2.12 -0.87 -17.06
N GLY A 92 -2.42 -0.50 -18.31
CA GLY A 92 -3.67 0.19 -18.65
C GLY A 92 -3.71 1.60 -18.06
N SER A 93 -4.51 1.82 -17.02
CA SER A 93 -4.58 3.10 -16.31
C SER A 93 -3.71 3.18 -15.06
N GLU A 94 -3.18 2.04 -14.57
CA GLU A 94 -2.39 1.99 -13.34
C GLU A 94 -0.91 2.24 -13.64
N VAL A 95 -0.23 2.99 -12.77
CA VAL A 95 1.21 3.27 -12.84
C VAL A 95 1.88 2.75 -11.58
N TYR A 96 2.88 1.90 -11.76
CA TYR A 96 3.71 1.33 -10.71
C TYR A 96 5.08 2.02 -10.72
N LEU A 97 5.54 2.45 -9.54
CA LEU A 97 6.84 3.08 -9.36
C LEU A 97 7.84 2.10 -8.74
N PRO A 98 9.14 2.21 -9.08
CA PRO A 98 10.16 1.32 -8.53
C PRO A 98 10.39 1.63 -7.05
N PHE A 99 10.33 0.60 -6.20
CA PHE A 99 10.53 0.75 -4.76
C PHE A 99 11.92 1.30 -4.41
N SER A 100 12.95 0.99 -5.21
CA SER A 100 14.31 1.54 -5.01
C SER A 100 14.38 3.07 -5.05
N TRP A 101 13.48 3.71 -5.79
CA TRP A 101 13.30 5.16 -5.74
C TRP A 101 12.46 5.58 -4.53
N MET A 102 11.33 4.89 -4.29
CA MET A 102 10.44 5.20 -3.16
C MET A 102 11.15 5.14 -1.80
N GLU A 103 11.99 4.12 -1.60
CA GLU A 103 12.82 3.89 -0.41
C GLU A 103 13.66 5.12 -0.06
N LYS A 104 14.37 5.66 -1.06
CA LYS A 104 15.26 6.81 -0.89
C LYS A 104 14.51 8.14 -0.83
N TYR A 105 13.47 8.29 -1.65
CA TYR A 105 12.75 9.55 -1.78
C TYR A 105 11.83 9.83 -0.58
N PHE A 106 11.19 8.79 -0.04
CA PHE A 106 10.30 8.91 1.12
C PHE A 106 10.92 8.48 2.44
N GLU A 107 12.17 8.02 2.45
CA GLU A 107 12.87 7.51 3.64
C GLU A 107 12.10 6.37 4.35
N VAL A 108 11.61 5.44 3.54
CA VAL A 108 10.81 4.27 3.98
C VAL A 108 11.59 2.98 3.76
N TYR A 109 11.13 1.88 4.37
CA TYR A 109 11.85 0.60 4.35
C TYR A 109 11.02 -0.49 3.69
N GLY A 110 11.68 -1.42 3.02
CA GLY A 110 10.99 -2.60 2.51
C GLY A 110 11.93 -3.71 2.09
N LYS A 111 11.44 -4.94 2.15
CA LYS A 111 12.21 -6.12 1.74
C LYS A 111 11.28 -7.22 1.24
N VAL A 112 11.79 -8.05 0.34
CA VAL A 112 11.11 -9.29 -0.04
C VAL A 112 11.47 -10.36 0.99
N VAL A 113 10.45 -10.96 1.58
CA VAL A 113 10.56 -12.06 2.55
C VAL A 113 9.98 -13.31 1.91
N GLN A 114 10.75 -14.40 1.96
CA GLN A 114 10.33 -15.70 1.48
C GLN A 114 9.52 -16.42 2.55
N TYR A 115 8.33 -16.86 2.17
CA TYR A 115 7.44 -17.69 2.97
C TYR A 115 7.30 -19.08 2.33
N ASP A 116 6.68 -20.02 3.04
CA ASP A 116 6.43 -21.36 2.51
C ASP A 116 5.54 -21.29 1.26
N GLY A 117 6.17 -21.43 0.09
CA GLY A 117 5.50 -21.48 -1.20
C GLY A 117 5.25 -20.13 -1.89
N TYR A 118 5.67 -19.00 -1.32
CA TYR A 118 5.54 -17.70 -1.98
C TYR A 118 6.48 -16.64 -1.40
N ASP A 119 6.76 -15.62 -2.21
CA ASP A 119 7.49 -14.42 -1.78
C ASP A 119 6.52 -13.27 -1.52
N ARG A 120 6.82 -12.45 -0.50
CA ARG A 120 6.03 -11.27 -0.16
C ARG A 120 6.91 -10.07 0.10
N PHE A 121 6.59 -8.95 -0.55
CA PHE A 121 7.20 -7.66 -0.22
C PHE A 121 6.56 -7.10 1.06
N GLU A 122 7.39 -6.81 2.06
CA GLU A 122 6.98 -6.20 3.33
C GLU A 122 7.45 -4.76 3.36
N PHE A 123 6.49 -3.83 3.40
CA PHE A 123 6.74 -2.39 3.52
C PHE A 123 6.61 -1.94 4.98
N SER A 124 7.52 -1.07 5.43
CA SER A 124 7.44 -0.41 6.73
C SER A 124 7.78 1.07 6.60
N HIS A 125 6.93 1.93 7.16
CA HIS A 125 7.17 3.36 7.17
C HIS A 125 8.34 3.76 8.08
N SER A 126 8.62 2.97 9.12
CA SER A 126 9.70 3.21 10.07
C SER A 126 10.42 1.92 10.45
N TYR A 127 11.59 2.06 11.05
CA TYR A 127 12.30 0.99 11.73
C TYR A 127 12.10 1.11 13.25
N SER A 128 12.56 0.11 13.99
CA SER A 128 12.34 -0.07 15.44
C SER A 128 10.89 -0.40 15.83
N LYS A 129 10.70 -0.80 17.08
CA LYS A 129 9.40 -1.17 17.66
C LYS A 129 9.28 -0.54 19.04
N VAL A 130 8.06 -0.16 19.39
CA VAL A 130 7.73 0.31 20.75
C VAL A 130 7.74 -0.90 21.68
N TYR A 131 8.34 -0.72 22.86
CA TYR A 131 8.39 -1.77 23.87
C TYR A 131 7.02 -1.99 24.51
N ALA A 132 6.61 -3.25 24.63
CA ALA A 132 5.34 -3.64 25.24
C ALA A 132 5.51 -3.77 26.76
N GLN A 133 5.27 -2.67 27.49
CA GLN A 133 5.39 -2.62 28.95
C GLN A 133 4.40 -3.59 29.63
N ARG A 134 4.90 -4.43 30.53
CA ARG A 134 4.11 -5.48 31.22
C ARG A 134 3.51 -5.03 32.55
N GLU A 135 4.17 -4.10 33.23
CA GLU A 135 3.78 -3.59 34.56
C GLU A 135 4.22 -2.13 34.74
N PRO A 136 3.60 -1.36 35.66
CA PRO A 136 4.06 -0.01 35.99
C PRO A 136 5.53 0.01 36.42
N TYR A 137 6.24 1.08 36.08
CA TYR A 137 7.65 1.20 36.42
C TYR A 137 7.86 1.21 37.95
N HIS A 138 8.84 0.45 38.40
CA HIS A 138 9.37 0.50 39.75
C HIS A 138 10.91 0.41 39.73
N PRO A 139 11.63 1.03 40.68
CA PRO A 139 13.09 1.18 40.58
C PRO A 139 13.89 -0.12 40.62
N ASN A 140 13.32 -1.20 41.16
CA ASN A 140 13.95 -2.52 41.27
C ASN A 140 13.51 -3.51 40.17
N GLY A 141 12.76 -3.03 39.18
CA GLY A 141 12.31 -3.81 38.03
C GLY A 141 13.19 -3.69 36.79
N VAL A 142 12.67 -4.15 35.66
CA VAL A 142 13.33 -3.94 34.37
C VAL A 142 13.43 -2.45 34.05
N PHE A 143 14.60 -2.00 33.61
CA PHE A 143 14.82 -0.60 33.27
C PHE A 143 14.26 -0.29 31.87
N MET A 144 13.01 0.16 31.82
CA MET A 144 12.30 0.51 30.59
C MET A 144 12.32 -0.65 29.57
N SER A 145 13.11 -0.55 28.50
CA SER A 145 13.22 -1.55 27.42
C SER A 145 14.61 -2.18 27.32
N PHE A 146 15.47 -2.00 28.34
CA PHE A 146 16.86 -2.46 28.31
C PHE A 146 16.99 -3.99 28.25
N GLU A 147 15.93 -4.74 28.55
CA GLU A 147 15.92 -6.20 28.35
C GLU A 147 16.16 -6.63 26.89
N GLY A 148 15.84 -5.77 25.92
CA GLY A 148 16.10 -6.01 24.50
C GLY A 148 17.41 -5.37 24.00
N TYR A 149 18.18 -4.72 24.87
CA TYR A 149 19.38 -3.98 24.48
C TYR A 149 20.61 -4.86 24.63
N ASN A 150 21.29 -5.13 23.51
CA ASN A 150 22.64 -5.65 23.53
C ASN A 150 23.62 -4.46 23.42
N VAL A 151 24.41 -4.23 24.47
CA VAL A 151 25.29 -3.05 24.56
C VAL A 151 26.67 -3.36 23.99
N GLU A 152 27.16 -4.55 24.28
CA GLU A 152 28.48 -5.06 23.93
C GLU A 152 28.68 -5.29 22.43
N VAL A 153 27.61 -5.53 21.66
CA VAL A 153 27.70 -5.67 20.19
C VAL A 153 27.75 -4.35 19.43
N ARG A 154 27.63 -3.21 20.12
CA ARG A 154 27.67 -1.90 19.47
C ARG A 154 29.10 -1.63 19.00
N ASP A 155 29.23 -1.21 17.75
CA ASP A 155 30.50 -0.84 17.11
C ASP A 155 31.36 0.15 17.92
N ARG A 156 30.72 1.05 18.66
CA ARG A 156 31.38 2.01 19.56
C ARG A 156 31.95 1.40 20.84
N VAL A 157 31.61 0.15 21.19
CA VAL A 157 32.18 -0.58 22.32
C VAL A 157 33.37 -1.39 21.81
N LYS A 158 34.57 -0.92 22.10
CA LYS A 158 35.80 -1.57 21.62
C LYS A 158 36.00 -2.97 22.20
N CYS A 159 35.84 -3.10 23.51
CA CYS A 159 35.99 -4.34 24.26
C CYS A 159 35.35 -4.20 25.64
N ILE A 160 35.17 -5.34 26.31
CA ILE A 160 34.90 -5.38 27.75
C ILE A 160 36.26 -5.36 28.46
N SER A 161 36.40 -4.47 29.46
CA SER A 161 37.62 -4.40 30.25
C SER A 161 37.87 -5.74 30.95
N GLY A 162 39.13 -6.17 31.02
CA GLY A 162 39.50 -7.33 31.83
C GLY A 162 39.82 -6.97 33.30
N VAL A 163 39.98 -5.67 33.59
CA VAL A 163 40.32 -5.15 34.91
C VAL A 163 39.08 -4.70 35.68
N GLU A 164 38.16 -4.04 34.99
CA GLU A 164 36.86 -3.59 35.52
C GLU A 164 35.80 -4.64 35.16
#